data_AF-A0A8J4Q5F9-F1
#
_entry.id   AF-A0A8J4Q5F9-F1
#
_cell.length_a   1.000
_cell.length_b   1.000
_cell.length_c   1.000
_cell.angle_alpha   90.00
_cell.angle_beta   90.00
_cell.angle_gamma   90.00
#
_symmetry.space_group_name_H-M   'P 1'
#
loop_
_entity.id
_entity.type
_entity.pdbx_description
1 polymer ?
#
loop_
_entity_poly.entity_id
_entity_poly.type
_entity_poly.pdbx_seq_one_letter_code
_entity_poly.pdbx_strand_id
1 'polypeptide(L)'
;MENVTKTEFSWEKKKKRIPRSSLCYTTMVFWVFGYGSLVWNPGFEYDEKVIGYIKDYRRVFDLACIDHRGTPEHPARTCTLEQKEGAICWGAAYRVEGDPEKERLAMEYLKRRECEYDQQTVVNFYKEEDSLQPALTGVIVFTSTPDKESNKYYLGPAPLEEMARQIATANGPCGNNRDYLFLLEKAMSQIGHEEDMVIELANEVRKVLDEGILKERKLVGPPHIPHKKSHMPTLQLHPLPEAIAMDSS
;
A
#
# COMPACT_ATOMS: atom_id res chain seq x y z
N MET A 1 -20.36 15.58 83.68
CA MET A 1 -21.50 16.07 82.88
C MET A 1 -20.97 17.33 82.22
N GLU A 2 -20.70 17.43 80.93
CA GLU A 2 -21.38 16.90 79.75
C GLU A 2 -20.42 16.75 78.56
N ASN A 3 -20.95 16.10 77.53
CA ASN A 3 -20.31 15.59 76.33
C ASN A 3 -19.64 16.65 75.44
N VAL A 4 -18.46 16.32 74.91
CA VAL A 4 -17.84 17.00 73.77
C VAL A 4 -18.36 16.33 72.49
N THR A 5 -19.26 16.99 71.78
CA THR A 5 -19.71 16.59 70.44
C THR A 5 -18.83 17.21 69.36
N LYS A 6 -18.36 16.34 68.46
CA LYS A 6 -17.73 16.67 67.17
C LYS A 6 -18.61 17.61 66.35
N THR A 7 -18.00 18.62 65.73
CA THR A 7 -18.53 19.31 64.56
C THR A 7 -17.51 19.26 63.44
N GLU A 8 -17.94 18.67 62.33
CA GLU A 8 -17.21 18.51 61.07
C GLU A 8 -16.92 19.85 60.40
N PHE A 9 -15.68 20.02 59.91
CA PHE A 9 -15.28 21.13 59.07
C PHE A 9 -15.52 20.77 57.59
N SER A 10 -16.53 21.38 56.97
CA SER A 10 -16.70 21.40 55.51
C SER A 10 -15.95 22.60 54.93
N TRP A 11 -14.88 22.35 54.16
CA TRP A 11 -14.17 23.38 53.39
C TRP A 11 -14.53 23.26 51.92
N GLU A 12 -15.54 23.99 51.50
CA GLU A 12 -15.93 24.12 50.10
C GLU A 12 -14.98 25.11 49.39
N LYS A 13 -13.97 24.57 48.71
CA LYS A 13 -13.06 25.37 47.87
C LYS A 13 -13.82 25.94 46.67
N LYS A 14 -14.10 27.25 46.74
CA LYS A 14 -14.54 28.07 45.60
C LYS A 14 -13.56 27.90 44.42
N LYS A 15 -13.94 27.09 43.42
CA LYS A 15 -13.29 27.09 42.10
C LYS A 15 -13.60 28.42 41.42
N LYS A 16 -12.64 29.35 41.41
CA LYS A 16 -12.69 30.53 40.56
C LYS A 16 -12.83 30.06 39.11
N ARG A 17 -13.98 30.35 38.47
CA ARG A 17 -14.18 30.18 37.03
C ARG A 17 -13.20 31.12 36.32
N ILE A 18 -12.12 30.55 35.81
CA ILE A 18 -11.31 31.19 34.77
C ILE A 18 -12.23 31.33 33.55
N PRO A 19 -12.36 32.51 32.93
CA PRO A 19 -13.10 32.63 31.69
C PRO A 19 -12.42 31.72 30.66
N ARG A 20 -13.18 30.84 30.02
CA ARG A 20 -12.70 30.14 28.81
C ARG A 20 -12.46 31.23 27.76
N SER A 21 -11.24 31.76 27.72
CA SER A 21 -10.75 32.47 26.56
C SER A 21 -10.91 31.50 25.40
N SER A 22 -11.70 31.86 24.41
CA SER A 22 -11.71 31.24 23.10
C SER A 22 -10.29 31.32 22.56
N LEU A 23 -9.50 30.27 22.84
CA LEU A 23 -8.25 30.05 22.14
C LEU A 23 -8.67 29.74 20.71
N CYS A 24 -8.65 30.77 19.89
CA CYS A 24 -8.51 30.67 18.45
C CYS A 24 -7.21 29.91 18.21
N TYR A 25 -7.27 28.57 18.27
CA TYR A 25 -6.26 27.77 17.61
C TYR A 25 -6.52 28.02 16.12
N THR A 26 -5.59 28.68 15.45
CA THR A 26 -5.56 28.68 13.99
C THR A 26 -5.46 27.22 13.59
N THR A 27 -6.55 26.64 13.10
CA THR A 27 -6.56 25.28 12.56
C THR A 27 -5.56 25.27 11.42
N MET A 28 -4.46 24.55 11.61
CA MET A 28 -3.47 24.41 10.57
C MET A 28 -4.05 23.38 9.59
N VAL A 29 -3.97 23.69 8.30
CA VAL A 29 -4.53 22.83 7.25
C VAL A 29 -3.41 22.56 6.28
N PHE A 30 -3.15 21.29 6.02
CA PHE A 30 -2.23 20.91 4.96
C PHE A 30 -2.84 19.87 4.04
N TRP A 31 -2.30 19.81 2.83
CA TRP A 31 -2.66 18.85 1.82
C TRP A 31 -1.46 17.99 1.48
N VAL A 32 -1.66 16.70 1.25
CA VAL A 32 -0.61 15.77 0.80
C VAL A 32 -1.05 15.09 -0.48
N PHE A 33 -0.17 15.11 -1.48
CA PHE A 33 -0.36 14.41 -2.73
C PHE A 33 0.22 13.00 -2.66
N GLY A 34 -0.63 12.02 -2.94
CA GLY A 34 -0.25 10.61 -3.09
C GLY A 34 -0.25 10.19 -4.55
N TYR A 35 0.89 9.73 -5.04
CA TYR A 35 1.08 9.19 -6.40
C TYR A 35 1.43 7.70 -6.44
N GLY A 36 1.69 7.08 -5.28
CA GLY A 36 2.03 5.67 -5.13
C GLY A 36 1.05 4.95 -4.19
N SER A 37 1.57 4.33 -3.14
CA SER A 37 0.76 3.56 -2.18
C SER A 37 -0.32 4.35 -1.44
N LEU A 38 -0.13 5.67 -1.32
CA LEU A 38 -1.14 6.57 -0.76
C LEU A 38 -2.43 6.62 -1.59
N VAL A 39 -2.42 6.27 -2.88
CA VAL A 39 -3.64 6.29 -3.71
C VAL A 39 -4.69 5.28 -3.21
N TRP A 40 -4.25 4.09 -2.78
CA TRP A 40 -5.15 3.04 -2.26
C TRP A 40 -5.07 2.84 -0.74
N ASN A 41 -3.96 3.21 -0.11
CA ASN A 41 -3.72 3.00 1.32
C ASN A 41 -3.10 4.26 1.94
N PRO A 42 -3.89 5.31 2.25
CA PRO A 42 -3.36 6.53 2.85
C PRO A 42 -2.77 6.28 4.24
N GLY A 43 -3.43 5.47 5.08
CA GLY A 43 -2.89 5.01 6.36
C GLY A 43 -2.84 6.06 7.49
N PHE A 44 -3.41 7.24 7.28
CA PHE A 44 -3.63 8.28 8.28
C PHE A 44 -5.06 8.82 8.18
N GLU A 45 -5.51 9.55 9.22
CA GLU A 45 -6.82 10.21 9.21
C GLU A 45 -6.79 11.49 8.36
N TYR A 46 -7.76 11.63 7.45
CA TYR A 46 -7.90 12.78 6.57
C TYR A 46 -9.37 13.19 6.46
N ASP A 47 -9.61 14.46 6.14
CA ASP A 47 -10.94 15.08 6.10
C ASP A 47 -11.54 15.06 4.70
N GLU A 48 -10.67 15.12 3.69
CA GLU A 48 -11.07 15.19 2.29
C GLU A 48 -10.06 14.46 1.40
N LYS A 49 -10.57 13.79 0.35
CA LYS A 49 -9.77 13.19 -0.72
C LYS A 49 -10.24 13.76 -2.06
N VAL A 50 -9.31 14.32 -2.83
CA VAL A 50 -9.58 14.88 -4.15
C VAL A 50 -8.72 14.17 -5.19
N ILE A 51 -9.34 13.68 -6.28
CA ILE A 51 -8.61 13.10 -7.42
C ILE A 51 -8.18 14.21 -8.36
N GLY A 52 -6.97 14.09 -8.90
CA GLY A 52 -6.37 15.10 -9.75
C GLY A 52 -4.90 14.80 -10.00
N TYR A 53 -4.14 15.80 -10.43
CA TYR A 53 -2.77 15.61 -10.85
C TYR A 53 -1.89 16.80 -10.48
N ILE A 54 -0.58 16.54 -10.53
CA ILE A 54 0.47 17.56 -10.47
C ILE A 54 1.13 17.67 -11.85
N LYS A 55 1.70 18.84 -12.15
CA LYS A 55 2.40 19.10 -13.41
C LYS A 55 3.91 19.03 -13.23
N ASP A 56 4.61 18.82 -14.35
CA ASP A 56 6.06 18.80 -14.47
C ASP A 56 6.75 17.65 -13.72
N TYR A 57 5.98 16.60 -13.43
CA TYR A 57 6.47 15.35 -12.87
C TYR A 57 5.88 14.18 -13.64
N ARG A 58 6.69 13.14 -13.85
CA ARG A 58 6.21 11.81 -14.24
C ARG A 58 6.50 10.80 -13.14
N ARG A 59 5.62 9.80 -13.01
CA ARG A 59 5.87 8.65 -12.16
C ARG A 59 6.93 7.75 -12.82
N VAL A 60 7.95 7.40 -12.05
CA VAL A 60 9.00 6.45 -12.46
C VAL A 60 9.18 5.40 -11.37
N PHE A 61 9.70 4.22 -11.71
CA PHE A 61 9.90 3.13 -10.74
C PHE A 61 11.33 3.07 -10.23
N ASP A 62 11.95 4.21 -9.89
CA ASP A 62 13.40 4.29 -9.69
C ASP A 62 13.85 4.29 -8.22
N LEU A 63 12.95 3.95 -7.29
CA LEU A 63 13.24 3.96 -5.86
C LEU A 63 13.34 2.54 -5.30
N ALA A 64 14.36 2.31 -4.48
CA ALA A 64 14.53 1.07 -3.73
C ALA A 64 13.60 1.06 -2.51
N CYS A 65 12.99 -0.09 -2.24
CA CYS A 65 12.35 -0.38 -0.97
C CYS A 65 13.05 -1.59 -0.33
N ILE A 66 13.62 -1.41 0.86
CA ILE A 66 14.51 -2.41 1.49
C ILE A 66 13.98 -2.97 2.80
N ASP A 67 12.83 -2.52 3.28
CA ASP A 67 12.28 -2.85 4.60
C ASP A 67 10.80 -3.27 4.56
N HIS A 68 10.06 -2.91 3.51
CA HIS A 68 8.67 -3.35 3.32
C HIS A 68 8.54 -4.45 2.26
N ARG A 69 8.81 -4.11 1.00
CA ARG A 69 8.57 -5.01 -0.16
C ARG A 69 9.83 -5.74 -0.63
N GLY A 70 10.98 -5.39 -0.07
CA GLY A 70 12.27 -6.01 -0.34
C GLY A 70 13.10 -6.14 0.93
N THR A 71 14.37 -6.48 0.76
CA THR A 71 15.38 -6.51 1.83
C THR A 71 16.60 -5.67 1.40
N PRO A 72 17.56 -5.37 2.29
CA PRO A 72 18.80 -4.69 1.91
C PRO A 72 19.60 -5.45 0.83
N GLU A 73 19.58 -6.79 0.87
CA GLU A 73 20.28 -7.65 -0.08
C GLU A 73 19.50 -7.82 -1.39
N HIS A 74 18.17 -7.79 -1.32
CA HIS A 74 17.26 -7.94 -2.45
C HIS A 74 16.23 -6.79 -2.45
N PRO A 75 16.66 -5.56 -2.83
CA PRO A 75 15.78 -4.41 -2.82
C PRO A 75 14.60 -4.62 -3.76
N ALA A 76 13.41 -4.25 -3.28
CA ALA A 76 12.26 -4.03 -4.14
C ALA A 76 12.42 -2.71 -4.89
N ARG A 77 11.60 -2.55 -5.94
CA ARG A 77 11.49 -1.37 -6.76
C ARG A 77 10.08 -0.78 -6.66
N THR A 78 9.99 0.48 -6.22
CA THR A 78 8.76 1.25 -6.01
C THR A 78 8.78 2.55 -6.80
N CYS A 79 7.64 3.24 -6.88
CA CYS A 79 7.57 4.48 -7.64
C CYS A 79 8.09 5.70 -6.88
N THR A 80 8.71 6.64 -7.58
CA THR A 80 8.99 8.01 -7.16
C THR A 80 8.60 8.98 -8.29
N LEU A 81 8.85 10.27 -8.12
CA LEU A 81 8.60 11.28 -9.13
C LEU A 81 9.91 11.78 -9.74
N GLU A 82 9.96 11.84 -11.06
CA GLU A 82 11.03 12.49 -11.82
C GLU A 82 10.49 13.80 -12.39
N GLN A 83 11.23 14.90 -12.22
CA GLN A 83 10.90 16.17 -12.87
C GLN A 83 11.00 16.04 -14.38
N LYS A 84 9.93 16.38 -15.08
CA LYS A 84 9.84 16.37 -16.53
C LYS A 84 8.85 17.42 -17.00
N GLU A 85 9.35 18.50 -17.57
CA GLU A 85 8.53 19.61 -18.07
C GLU A 85 7.42 19.11 -19.01
N GLY A 86 6.20 19.59 -18.78
CA GLY A 86 5.02 19.23 -19.55
C GLY A 86 4.44 17.83 -19.23
N ALA A 87 5.08 17.05 -18.36
CA ALA A 87 4.49 15.81 -17.86
C ALA A 87 3.39 16.11 -16.83
N ILE A 88 2.49 15.14 -16.64
CA ILE A 88 1.51 15.15 -15.56
C ILE A 88 1.58 13.83 -14.80
N CYS A 89 1.32 13.88 -13.50
CA CYS A 89 1.21 12.69 -12.67
C CYS A 89 -0.13 12.70 -11.93
N TRP A 90 -0.99 11.74 -12.25
CA TRP A 90 -2.28 11.55 -11.62
C TRP A 90 -2.15 10.86 -10.25
N GLY A 91 -3.03 11.24 -9.33
CA GLY A 91 -3.06 10.68 -7.98
C GLY A 91 -4.22 11.23 -7.16
N ALA A 92 -4.01 11.36 -5.85
CA ALA A 92 -5.00 11.90 -4.93
C ALA A 92 -4.36 12.89 -3.96
N ALA A 93 -5.03 14.02 -3.72
CA ALA A 93 -4.69 14.96 -2.65
C ALA A 93 -5.57 14.68 -1.42
N TYR A 94 -4.94 14.66 -0.25
CA TYR A 94 -5.59 14.42 1.04
C TYR A 94 -5.49 15.64 1.93
N ARG A 95 -6.63 16.16 2.41
CA ARG A 95 -6.69 17.26 3.37
C ARG A 95 -6.58 16.72 4.78
N VAL A 96 -5.71 17.33 5.58
CA VAL A 96 -5.67 17.12 7.02
C VAL A 96 -5.94 18.47 7.68
N GLU A 97 -7.08 18.55 8.36
CA GLU A 97 -7.56 19.68 9.12
C GLU A 97 -7.96 19.20 10.52
N GLY A 98 -7.67 20.00 11.55
CA GLY A 98 -8.11 19.69 12.90
C GLY A 98 -7.29 20.37 13.96
N ASP A 99 -7.14 19.66 15.09
CA ASP A 99 -6.23 20.09 16.14
C ASP A 99 -4.76 19.81 15.75
N PRO A 100 -3.79 20.51 16.39
CA PRO A 100 -2.38 20.32 16.11
C PRO A 100 -1.86 18.89 16.33
N GLU A 101 -2.56 18.07 17.12
CA GLU A 101 -2.14 16.71 17.43
C GLU A 101 -2.45 15.76 16.27
N LYS A 102 -3.64 15.86 15.67
CA LYS A 102 -4.01 15.11 14.46
C LYS A 102 -3.02 15.38 13.32
N GLU A 103 -2.69 16.65 13.11
CA GLU A 103 -1.73 17.05 12.08
C GLU A 103 -0.32 16.51 12.34
N ARG A 104 0.15 16.63 13.59
CA ARG A 104 1.45 16.11 14.01
C ARG A 104 1.53 14.60 13.78
N LEU A 105 0.50 13.85 14.17
CA LEU A 105 0.43 12.41 13.99
C LEU A 105 0.43 12.02 12.51
N ALA A 106 -0.33 12.73 11.66
CA ALA A 106 -0.35 12.49 10.23
C ALA A 106 1.02 12.76 9.59
N MET A 107 1.66 13.88 9.92
CA MET A 107 2.99 14.22 9.39
C MET A 107 4.09 13.26 9.91
N GLU A 108 4.04 12.83 11.17
CA GLU A 108 4.97 11.83 11.71
C GLU A 108 4.76 10.45 11.10
N TYR A 109 3.51 10.08 10.81
CA TYR A 109 3.22 8.86 10.06
C TYR A 109 3.83 8.93 8.66
N LEU A 110 3.59 10.02 7.93
CA LEU A 110 4.12 10.22 6.58
C LEU A 110 5.65 10.20 6.57
N LYS A 111 6.31 10.94 7.46
CA LYS A 111 7.79 10.95 7.54
C LYS A 111 8.40 9.58 7.86
N ARG A 112 7.71 8.76 8.65
CA ARG A 112 8.18 7.39 8.93
C ARG A 112 7.94 6.45 7.76
N ARG A 113 6.79 6.58 7.10
CA ARG A 113 6.39 5.74 5.97
C ARG A 113 7.19 6.04 4.71
N GLU A 114 7.47 7.30 4.47
CA GLU A 114 8.18 7.79 3.28
C GLU A 114 9.67 8.00 3.59
N CYS A 115 10.27 7.19 4.47
CA CYS A 115 11.65 7.39 4.94
C CYS A 115 12.72 7.18 3.84
N GLU A 116 12.35 6.51 2.75
CA GLU A 116 13.15 6.36 1.54
C GLU A 116 13.09 7.61 0.62
N TYR A 117 12.20 8.55 0.92
CA TYR A 117 12.09 9.85 0.27
C TYR A 117 12.77 10.91 1.12
N ASP A 118 13.74 11.60 0.55
CA ASP A 118 14.58 12.58 1.22
C ASP A 118 14.16 14.03 0.93
N GLN A 119 13.15 14.23 0.08
CA GLN A 119 12.64 15.55 -0.27
C GLN A 119 11.16 15.70 0.08
N GLN A 120 10.83 16.87 0.64
CA GLN A 120 9.47 17.34 0.82
C GLN A 120 9.33 18.63 0.01
N THR A 121 8.54 18.58 -1.06
CA THR A 121 8.29 19.75 -1.92
C THR A 121 6.83 20.16 -1.86
N VAL A 122 6.56 21.37 -2.32
CA VAL A 122 5.23 21.96 -2.33
C VAL A 122 4.87 22.27 -3.77
N VAL A 123 3.73 21.73 -4.21
CA VAL A 123 3.30 21.80 -5.61
C VAL A 123 1.88 22.34 -5.72
N ASN A 124 1.56 22.77 -6.94
CA ASN A 124 0.20 23.05 -7.36
C ASN A 124 -0.48 21.76 -7.83
N PHE A 125 -1.74 21.59 -7.46
CA PHE A 125 -2.56 20.45 -7.82
C PHE A 125 -3.75 20.90 -8.66
N TYR A 126 -4.04 20.14 -9.69
CA TYR A 126 -5.02 20.44 -10.73
C TYR A 126 -6.05 19.32 -10.82
N LYS A 127 -7.24 19.65 -11.31
CA LYS A 127 -8.28 18.66 -11.61
C LYS A 127 -8.52 18.62 -13.11
N GLU A 128 -9.17 17.56 -13.58
CA GLU A 128 -9.46 17.39 -15.00
C GLU A 128 -10.30 18.55 -15.58
N GLU A 129 -11.21 19.12 -14.78
CA GLU A 129 -12.15 20.13 -15.25
C GLU A 129 -11.51 21.50 -15.49
N ASP A 130 -10.38 21.79 -14.84
CA ASP A 130 -9.64 23.05 -15.00
C ASP A 130 -8.13 22.81 -14.90
N SER A 131 -7.50 22.76 -16.08
CA SER A 131 -6.05 22.59 -16.21
C SER A 131 -5.28 23.91 -16.18
N LEU A 132 -5.96 25.07 -16.21
CA LEU A 132 -5.31 26.39 -16.23
C LEU A 132 -5.07 26.92 -14.83
N GLN A 133 -6.04 26.73 -13.92
CA GLN A 133 -5.93 27.18 -12.54
C GLN A 133 -5.74 26.00 -11.58
N PRO A 134 -4.82 26.11 -10.62
CA PRO A 134 -4.67 25.07 -9.61
C PRO A 134 -5.93 25.01 -8.74
N ALA A 135 -6.47 23.81 -8.58
CA ALA A 135 -7.56 23.55 -7.64
C ALA A 135 -7.08 23.69 -6.18
N LEU A 136 -5.80 23.33 -5.93
CA LEU A 136 -5.14 23.50 -4.64
C LEU A 136 -3.72 24.00 -4.87
N THR A 137 -3.29 24.92 -4.00
CA THR A 137 -1.90 25.39 -3.90
C THR A 137 -1.32 24.95 -2.57
N GLY A 138 0.00 24.76 -2.47
CA GLY A 138 0.58 24.42 -1.17
C GLY A 138 0.52 22.92 -0.84
N VAL A 139 0.30 22.05 -1.84
CA VAL A 139 0.17 20.61 -1.62
C VAL A 139 1.55 19.99 -1.40
N ILE A 140 1.73 19.32 -0.27
CA ILE A 140 2.97 18.63 0.08
C ILE A 140 3.09 17.36 -0.75
N VAL A 141 4.26 17.12 -1.32
CA VAL A 141 4.60 15.87 -1.99
C VAL A 141 5.97 15.40 -1.52
N PHE A 142 6.07 14.10 -1.23
CA PHE A 142 7.32 13.45 -0.88
C PHE A 142 7.97 12.92 -2.15
N THR A 143 9.20 13.33 -2.43
CA THR A 143 9.97 12.93 -3.61
C THR A 143 11.36 12.45 -3.21
N SER A 144 12.05 11.81 -4.14
CA SER A 144 13.40 11.30 -3.91
C SER A 144 14.40 12.06 -4.75
N THR A 145 15.56 12.39 -4.20
CA THR A 145 16.68 12.95 -4.96
C THR A 145 17.11 11.91 -6.02
N PRO A 146 17.13 12.26 -7.32
CA PRO A 146 17.46 11.34 -8.40
C PRO A 146 18.99 11.23 -8.60
N ASP A 147 19.72 10.97 -7.52
CA ASP A 147 21.17 10.85 -7.52
C ASP A 147 21.64 9.76 -6.56
N LYS A 148 22.54 8.88 -7.04
CA LYS A 148 22.99 7.70 -6.29
C LYS A 148 23.95 8.05 -5.16
N GLU A 149 24.69 9.15 -5.30
CA GLU A 149 25.68 9.57 -4.31
C GLU A 149 24.98 10.18 -3.08
N SER A 150 23.99 11.05 -3.32
CA SER A 150 23.22 11.70 -2.25
C SER A 150 22.05 10.87 -1.72
N ASN A 151 21.46 9.99 -2.55
CA ASN A 151 20.36 9.13 -2.15
C ASN A 151 20.67 7.66 -2.44
N LYS A 152 21.08 6.93 -1.38
CA LYS A 152 21.37 5.49 -1.44
C LYS A 152 20.19 4.63 -1.89
N TYR A 153 18.95 5.14 -1.82
CA TYR A 153 17.76 4.42 -2.26
C TYR A 153 17.44 4.64 -3.75
N TYR A 154 18.09 5.59 -4.42
CA TYR A 154 17.88 5.82 -5.83
C TYR A 154 18.50 4.70 -6.67
N LEU A 155 17.66 3.87 -7.28
CA LEU A 155 18.10 2.82 -8.20
C LEU A 155 18.43 3.41 -9.59
N GLY A 156 17.71 4.47 -9.96
CA GLY A 156 17.76 5.08 -11.29
C GLY A 156 17.00 4.28 -12.35
N PRO A 157 16.90 4.83 -13.56
CA PRO A 157 16.20 4.20 -14.67
C PRO A 157 16.84 2.84 -15.01
N ALA A 158 16.01 1.88 -15.37
CA ALA A 158 16.43 0.56 -15.83
C ALA A 158 15.55 0.08 -16.99
N PRO A 159 16.02 -0.86 -17.83
CA PRO A 159 15.20 -1.49 -18.85
C PRO A 159 13.92 -2.09 -18.25
N LEU A 160 12.80 -2.01 -18.98
CA LEU A 160 11.49 -2.50 -18.55
C LEU A 160 11.56 -3.95 -18.02
N GLU A 161 12.26 -4.81 -18.75
CA GLU A 161 12.41 -6.21 -18.39
C GLU A 161 13.23 -6.42 -17.10
N GLU A 162 14.23 -5.58 -16.83
CA GLU A 162 15.00 -5.63 -15.59
C GLU A 162 14.17 -5.20 -14.40
N MET A 163 13.43 -4.09 -14.54
CA MET A 163 12.46 -3.66 -13.54
C MET A 163 11.42 -4.75 -13.27
N ALA A 164 10.88 -5.36 -14.32
CA ALA A 164 9.88 -6.41 -14.21
C ALA A 164 10.42 -7.65 -13.49
N ARG A 165 11.64 -8.11 -13.84
CA ARG A 165 12.30 -9.22 -13.14
C ARG A 165 12.50 -8.91 -11.66
N GLN A 166 13.02 -7.72 -11.33
CA GLN A 166 13.22 -7.30 -9.95
C GLN A 166 11.89 -7.28 -9.17
N ILE A 167 10.84 -6.66 -9.72
CA ILE A 167 9.51 -6.55 -9.08
C ILE A 167 8.84 -7.93 -8.94
N ALA A 168 9.00 -8.81 -9.92
CA ALA A 168 8.40 -10.14 -9.90
C ALA A 168 8.97 -11.02 -8.78
N THR A 169 10.26 -10.88 -8.45
CA THR A 169 10.97 -11.76 -7.52
C THR A 169 11.22 -11.16 -6.14
N ALA A 170 11.28 -9.84 -6.02
CA ALA A 170 11.53 -9.18 -4.74
C ALA A 170 10.37 -9.39 -3.76
N ASN A 171 10.71 -9.69 -2.51
CA ASN A 171 9.79 -9.81 -1.39
C ASN A 171 10.45 -9.29 -0.11
N GLY A 172 9.62 -8.79 0.79
CA GLY A 172 10.06 -8.30 2.09
C GLY A 172 9.02 -8.61 3.18
N PRO A 173 9.20 -8.04 4.38
CA PRO A 173 8.32 -8.28 5.54
C PRO A 173 6.83 -8.01 5.26
N CYS A 174 6.51 -7.12 4.33
CA CYS A 174 5.14 -6.75 3.96
C CYS A 174 4.63 -7.44 2.68
N GLY A 175 5.31 -8.49 2.20
CA GLY A 175 4.89 -9.29 1.06
C GLY A 175 5.67 -9.01 -0.22
N ASN A 176 5.15 -9.51 -1.36
CA ASN A 176 5.84 -9.42 -2.64
C ASN A 176 5.78 -8.01 -3.23
N ASN A 177 6.82 -7.61 -3.95
CA ASN A 177 6.87 -6.33 -4.64
C ASN A 177 5.85 -6.25 -5.80
N ARG A 178 5.60 -7.35 -6.53
CA ARG A 178 4.55 -7.40 -7.57
C ARG A 178 3.17 -6.95 -7.07
N ASP A 179 2.84 -7.22 -5.82
CA ASP A 179 1.55 -6.84 -5.24
C ASP A 179 1.42 -5.31 -5.15
N TYR A 180 2.52 -4.60 -4.86
CA TYR A 180 2.54 -3.14 -4.89
C TYR A 180 2.20 -2.60 -6.28
N LEU A 181 2.79 -3.17 -7.34
CA LEU A 181 2.56 -2.72 -8.71
C LEU A 181 1.12 -3.01 -9.16
N PHE A 182 0.59 -4.20 -8.88
CA PHE A 182 -0.78 -4.55 -9.24
C PHE A 182 -1.83 -3.77 -8.44
N LEU A 183 -1.55 -3.44 -7.18
CA LEU A 183 -2.39 -2.54 -6.40
C LEU A 183 -2.36 -1.12 -6.96
N LEU A 184 -1.19 -0.64 -7.39
CA LEU A 184 -1.08 0.67 -8.04
C LEU A 184 -1.85 0.70 -9.37
N GLU A 185 -1.64 -0.27 -10.26
CA GLU A 185 -2.37 -0.40 -11.53
C GLU A 185 -3.88 -0.39 -11.31
N LYS A 186 -4.37 -1.19 -10.36
CA LYS A 186 -5.80 -1.22 -9.99
C LYS A 186 -6.27 0.13 -9.45
N ALA A 187 -5.50 0.76 -8.58
CA ALA A 187 -5.85 2.05 -7.98
C ALA A 187 -5.95 3.15 -9.04
N MET A 188 -5.01 3.17 -10.00
CA MET A 188 -5.01 4.10 -11.13
C MET A 188 -6.24 3.91 -12.03
N SER A 189 -6.59 2.66 -12.35
CA SER A 189 -7.83 2.34 -13.08
C SER A 189 -9.10 2.77 -12.30
N GLN A 190 -9.13 2.57 -10.98
CA GLN A 190 -10.26 2.95 -10.13
C GLN A 190 -10.48 4.47 -10.03
N ILE A 191 -9.43 5.27 -10.17
CA ILE A 191 -9.55 6.74 -10.22
C ILE A 191 -9.76 7.26 -11.65
N GLY A 192 -9.89 6.39 -12.65
CA GLY A 192 -10.16 6.74 -14.04
C GLY A 192 -8.93 7.18 -14.85
N HIS A 193 -7.72 7.02 -14.32
CA HIS A 193 -6.49 7.51 -14.93
C HIS A 193 -5.45 6.40 -15.05
N GLU A 194 -5.70 5.48 -15.97
CA GLU A 194 -4.73 4.47 -16.37
C GLU A 194 -3.46 5.11 -16.95
N GLU A 195 -2.30 4.51 -16.69
CA GLU A 195 -0.99 5.08 -17.04
C GLU A 195 -0.13 4.03 -17.74
N ASP A 196 0.33 4.36 -18.95
CA ASP A 196 1.04 3.43 -19.84
C ASP A 196 2.22 2.73 -19.14
N MET A 197 3.09 3.49 -18.47
CA MET A 197 4.23 2.93 -17.73
C MET A 197 3.81 1.90 -16.67
N VAL A 198 2.72 2.17 -15.92
CA VAL A 198 2.22 1.24 -14.89
C VAL A 198 1.68 -0.03 -15.53
N ILE A 199 0.89 0.11 -16.61
CA ILE A 199 0.29 -1.02 -17.34
C ILE A 199 1.37 -1.87 -18.01
N GLU A 200 2.28 -1.24 -18.75
CA GLU A 200 3.37 -1.91 -19.44
C GLU A 200 4.25 -2.70 -18.48
N LEU A 201 4.64 -2.09 -17.35
CA LEU A 201 5.42 -2.78 -16.33
C LEU A 201 4.65 -3.92 -15.67
N ALA A 202 3.36 -3.73 -15.37
CA ALA A 202 2.52 -4.77 -14.80
C ALA A 202 2.38 -5.96 -15.76
N ASN A 203 2.19 -5.70 -17.04
CA ASN A 203 2.15 -6.73 -18.07
C ASN A 203 3.49 -7.46 -18.20
N GLU A 204 4.61 -6.75 -18.15
CA GLU A 204 5.93 -7.39 -18.19
C GLU A 204 6.19 -8.25 -16.94
N VAL A 205 5.77 -7.80 -15.75
CA VAL A 205 5.83 -8.61 -14.53
C VAL A 205 5.00 -9.88 -14.66
N ARG A 206 3.78 -9.81 -15.23
CA ARG A 206 2.94 -10.99 -15.47
C ARG A 206 3.66 -12.01 -16.37
N LYS A 207 4.31 -11.56 -17.46
CA LYS A 207 5.09 -12.44 -18.33
C LYS A 207 6.21 -13.16 -17.58
N VAL A 208 6.97 -12.45 -16.76
CA VAL A 208 8.06 -13.03 -15.95
C VAL A 208 7.53 -14.12 -15.02
N LEU A 209 6.36 -13.91 -14.40
CA LEU A 209 5.73 -14.88 -13.50
C LEU A 209 5.25 -16.14 -14.25
N ASP A 210 4.64 -15.97 -15.43
CA ASP A 210 4.19 -17.08 -16.25
C ASP A 210 5.37 -17.94 -16.75
N GLU A 211 6.48 -17.31 -17.13
CA GLU A 211 7.71 -18.02 -17.49
C GLU A 211 8.30 -18.82 -16.31
N GLY A 212 8.25 -18.26 -15.10
CA GLY A 212 8.67 -18.95 -13.88
C GLY A 212 7.86 -20.23 -13.65
N ILE A 213 6.53 -20.14 -13.76
CA ILE A 213 5.61 -21.28 -13.61
C ILE A 213 5.88 -22.34 -14.67
N LEU A 214 6.12 -21.95 -15.93
CA LEU A 214 6.44 -22.88 -17.01
C LEU A 214 7.78 -23.60 -16.79
N LYS A 215 8.79 -22.92 -16.25
CA LYS A 215 10.09 -23.52 -15.91
C LYS A 215 9.96 -24.51 -14.75
N GLU A 216 9.22 -24.18 -13.69
CA GLU A 216 8.95 -25.09 -12.58
C GLU A 216 8.19 -26.35 -13.04
N ARG A 217 7.15 -26.19 -13.87
CA ARG A 217 6.39 -27.33 -14.43
C ARG A 217 7.21 -28.22 -15.37
N LYS A 218 8.27 -27.71 -16.01
CA LYS A 218 9.20 -28.52 -16.81
C LYS A 218 10.20 -29.29 -15.94
N LEU A 219 10.58 -28.73 -14.79
CA LEU A 219 11.48 -29.38 -13.83
C LEU A 219 10.76 -30.48 -13.03
N VAL A 220 9.49 -30.26 -12.69
CA VAL A 220 8.61 -31.26 -12.09
C VAL A 220 7.94 -32.02 -13.23
N GLY A 221 8.60 -33.04 -13.79
CA GLY A 221 8.08 -33.87 -14.88
C GLY A 221 6.67 -34.43 -14.64
N PRO A 222 6.00 -34.99 -15.67
CA PRO A 222 4.61 -35.43 -15.55
C PRO A 222 4.44 -36.42 -14.39
N PRO A 223 3.29 -36.40 -13.67
CA PRO A 223 3.09 -37.27 -12.52
C PRO A 223 3.24 -38.73 -12.97
N HIS A 224 4.27 -39.41 -12.43
CA HIS A 224 4.39 -40.85 -12.53
C HIS A 224 3.20 -41.49 -11.83
N ILE A 225 2.16 -41.82 -12.58
CA ILE A 225 1.11 -42.73 -12.13
C ILE A 225 1.77 -44.10 -11.99
N PRO A 226 1.88 -44.69 -10.79
CA PRO A 226 2.42 -46.03 -10.65
C PRO A 226 1.40 -47.00 -11.24
N HIS A 227 1.70 -47.60 -12.39
CA HIS A 227 0.98 -48.77 -12.89
C HIS A 227 1.23 -49.96 -11.93
N LYS A 228 0.44 -50.08 -10.87
CA LYS A 228 0.27 -51.36 -10.18
C LYS A 228 -0.58 -52.26 -11.08
N LYS A 229 0.06 -53.15 -11.84
CA LYS A 229 -0.58 -54.35 -12.36
C LYS A 229 -0.82 -55.30 -11.17
N SER A 230 -2.00 -55.23 -10.56
CA SER A 230 -2.46 -56.29 -9.67
C SER A 230 -3.04 -57.43 -10.52
N HIS A 231 -2.30 -58.53 -10.63
CA HIS A 231 -2.88 -59.82 -10.98
C HIS A 231 -3.82 -60.25 -9.84
N MET A 232 -5.12 -60.28 -10.13
CA MET A 232 -6.13 -60.98 -9.33
C MET A 232 -6.53 -62.24 -10.11
N PRO A 233 -6.45 -63.44 -9.53
CA PRO A 233 -6.97 -64.64 -10.18
C PRO A 233 -8.50 -64.62 -10.16
N THR A 234 -9.09 -64.98 -11.29
CA THR A 234 -10.53 -65.07 -11.53
C THR A 234 -11.14 -66.17 -10.65
N LEU A 235 -11.94 -65.80 -9.63
CA LEU A 235 -12.78 -66.75 -8.91
C LEU A 235 -14.07 -66.97 -9.71
N GLN A 236 -14.32 -68.22 -10.10
CA GLN A 236 -15.54 -68.64 -10.77
C GLN A 236 -16.76 -68.49 -9.84
N LEU A 237 -17.82 -67.87 -10.35
CA LEU A 237 -19.14 -67.80 -9.71
C LEU A 237 -19.81 -69.18 -9.79
N HIS A 238 -20.08 -69.78 -8.63
CA HIS A 238 -21.05 -70.86 -8.50
C HIS A 238 -22.44 -70.27 -8.20
N PRO A 239 -23.55 -70.85 -8.72
CA PRO A 239 -24.90 -70.36 -8.47
C PRO A 239 -25.34 -70.63 -7.02
N LEU A 240 -26.04 -69.67 -6.43
CA LEU A 240 -26.71 -69.76 -5.13
C LEU A 240 -27.88 -70.76 -5.15
N PRO A 241 -28.04 -71.61 -4.13
CA PRO A 241 -29.33 -72.20 -3.80
C PRO A 241 -30.17 -71.26 -2.91
N GLU A 242 -31.48 -71.38 -3.09
CA GLU A 242 -32.55 -70.56 -2.55
C GLU A 242 -32.68 -70.52 -1.02
N ALA A 243 -33.36 -69.47 -0.57
CA ALA A 243 -33.69 -69.16 0.81
C ALA A 243 -34.53 -70.23 1.52
N ILE A 244 -34.26 -70.42 2.82
CA ILE A 244 -35.23 -70.94 3.77
C ILE A 244 -35.32 -69.96 4.95
N ALA A 245 -36.53 -69.47 5.17
CA ALA A 245 -36.95 -68.68 6.32
C ALA A 245 -37.18 -69.58 7.55
N MET A 246 -36.90 -69.04 8.75
CA MET A 246 -37.60 -69.25 10.05
C MET A 246 -36.63 -68.79 11.15
N ASP A 247 -36.86 -67.73 11.92
CA ASP A 247 -37.91 -67.35 12.88
C ASP A 247 -37.40 -67.46 14.33
N SER A 248 -37.80 -66.44 15.07
CA SER A 248 -37.57 -65.96 16.44
C SER A 248 -37.22 -66.96 17.56
N SER A 249 -36.33 -66.52 18.47
CA SER A 249 -36.51 -66.53 19.94
C SER A 249 -35.49 -65.61 20.61
#